data_AF-A0A2H0S7B6-F1
#
_entry.id   AF-A0A2H0S7B6-F1
#
_cell.length_a   1.000
_cell.length_b   1.000
_cell.length_c   1.000
_cell.angle_alpha   90.00
_cell.angle_beta   90.00
_cell.angle_gamma   90.00
#
_symmetry.space_group_name_H-M   'P 1'
#
loop_
_entity.id
_entity.type
_entity.pdbx_description
1 polymer ?
#
loop_
_entity_poly.entity_id
_entity_poly.type
_entity_poly.pdbx_seq_one_letter_code
_entity_poly.pdbx_strand_id
1 'polypeptide(L)'
;MGIGGEKPAMREIDDTRAAGREDAFELIVERIKGTGADVEDVSTPLFVEIDEDEFEVGEKRVVNFSLNGFDFELTRKSEEFTLQGAGHKKHVEALKTPRINIVLRKKAQFSQDWQVVDLEDMF
;
A
#
# COMPACT_ATOMS: atom_id res chain seq x y z
N MET A 1 -28.46 4.93 -35.61
CA MET A 1 -27.40 5.44 -34.71
C MET A 1 -27.32 4.51 -33.52
N GLY A 2 -26.50 3.45 -33.63
CA GLY A 2 -26.24 2.56 -32.49
C GLY A 2 -25.04 3.12 -31.75
N ILE A 3 -25.25 3.61 -30.54
CA ILE A 3 -24.19 4.08 -29.65
C ILE A 3 -23.44 2.81 -29.25
N GLY A 4 -22.31 2.55 -29.90
CA GLY A 4 -21.35 1.56 -29.46
C GLY A 4 -20.87 2.01 -28.09
N GLY A 5 -21.44 1.42 -27.04
CA GLY A 5 -20.97 1.57 -25.68
C GLY A 5 -19.56 1.00 -25.64
N GLU A 6 -18.58 1.89 -25.83
CA GLU A 6 -17.19 1.65 -25.52
C GLU A 6 -17.16 1.11 -24.09
N LYS A 7 -16.77 -0.15 -23.94
CA LYS A 7 -16.49 -0.71 -22.61
C LYS A 7 -15.43 0.21 -22.01
N PRO A 8 -15.68 0.88 -20.86
CA PRO A 8 -14.64 1.70 -20.24
C PRO A 8 -13.41 0.81 -20.08
N ALA A 9 -12.29 1.31 -20.60
CA ALA A 9 -11.07 0.54 -20.71
C ALA A 9 -10.70 0.07 -19.30
N MET A 10 -10.45 -1.24 -19.13
CA MET A 10 -9.97 -1.83 -17.87
C MET A 10 -8.82 -1.02 -17.23
N ARG A 11 -8.04 -0.29 -18.04
CA ARG A 11 -7.02 0.66 -17.62
C ARG A 11 -7.53 1.79 -16.72
N GLU A 12 -8.63 2.44 -17.06
CA GLU A 12 -9.16 3.55 -16.25
C GLU A 12 -9.64 3.07 -14.87
N ILE A 13 -10.12 1.82 -14.79
CA ILE A 13 -10.63 1.24 -13.54
C ILE A 13 -9.49 0.89 -12.59
N ASP A 14 -8.39 0.33 -13.11
CA ASP A 14 -7.19 -0.01 -12.33
C ASP A 14 -6.46 1.25 -11.83
N ASP A 15 -6.31 2.28 -12.68
CA ASP A 15 -5.74 3.58 -12.29
C ASP A 15 -6.60 4.27 -11.21
N THR A 16 -7.92 4.29 -11.39
CA THR A 16 -8.86 4.87 -10.41
C THR A 16 -8.83 4.12 -9.08
N ARG A 17 -8.62 2.79 -9.11
CA ARG A 17 -8.56 1.96 -7.89
C ARG A 17 -7.24 2.13 -7.14
N ALA A 18 -6.11 2.30 -7.85
CA ALA A 18 -4.84 2.64 -7.24
C ALA A 18 -4.88 4.06 -6.67
N ALA A 19 -5.30 5.05 -7.45
CA ALA A 19 -5.47 6.42 -6.97
C ALA A 19 -6.42 6.51 -5.77
N GLY A 20 -7.57 5.82 -5.82
CA GLY A 20 -8.53 5.77 -4.70
C GLY A 20 -7.97 5.12 -3.43
N ARG A 21 -7.01 4.17 -3.55
CA ARG A 21 -6.30 3.61 -2.40
C ARG A 21 -5.28 4.58 -1.82
N GLU A 22 -4.62 5.37 -2.66
CA GLU A 22 -3.68 6.39 -2.21
C GLU A 22 -4.38 7.52 -1.46
N ASP A 23 -5.47 8.05 -2.03
CA ASP A 23 -6.36 9.00 -1.35
C ASP A 23 -6.89 8.43 -0.03
N ALA A 24 -7.31 7.17 -0.02
CA ALA A 24 -7.74 6.49 1.19
C ALA A 24 -6.66 6.43 2.27
N PHE A 25 -5.41 6.13 1.89
CA PHE A 25 -4.28 6.13 2.83
C PHE A 25 -4.05 7.51 3.42
N GLU A 26 -3.96 8.54 2.58
CA GLU A 26 -3.76 9.93 3.00
C GLU A 26 -4.89 10.40 3.93
N LEU A 27 -6.15 10.11 3.57
CA LEU A 27 -7.32 10.42 4.41
C LEU A 27 -7.26 9.74 5.78
N ILE A 28 -6.82 8.48 5.85
CA ILE A 28 -6.64 7.77 7.12
C ILE A 28 -5.54 8.47 7.95
N VAL A 29 -4.40 8.79 7.34
CA VAL A 29 -3.29 9.46 8.01
C VAL A 29 -3.69 10.85 8.51
N GLU A 30 -4.38 11.64 7.71
CA GLU A 30 -4.91 12.95 8.10
C GLU A 30 -5.87 12.83 9.27
N ARG A 31 -6.78 11.84 9.24
CA ARG A 31 -7.73 11.60 10.32
C ARG A 31 -7.01 11.23 11.61
N ILE A 32 -5.96 10.39 11.55
CA ILE A 32 -5.14 10.03 12.71
C ILE A 32 -4.42 11.26 13.26
N LYS A 33 -3.74 12.04 12.42
CA LYS A 33 -3.08 13.29 12.83
C LYS A 33 -4.07 14.27 13.48
N GLY A 34 -5.30 14.32 12.98
CA GLY A 34 -6.39 15.13 13.55
C GLY A 34 -6.89 14.68 14.93
N THR A 35 -6.65 13.43 15.34
CA THR A 35 -7.01 12.94 16.69
C THR A 35 -6.06 13.44 17.79
N GLY A 36 -4.91 14.02 17.42
CA GLY A 36 -3.87 14.43 18.36
C GLY A 36 -3.04 13.25 18.91
N ALA A 37 -3.14 12.07 18.28
CA ALA A 37 -2.24 10.96 18.56
C ALA A 37 -0.80 11.32 18.15
N ASP A 38 0.18 10.72 18.85
CA ASP A 38 1.57 10.78 18.42
C ASP A 38 1.69 9.89 17.17
N VAL A 39 2.08 10.49 16.04
CA VAL A 39 2.14 9.82 14.75
C VAL A 39 3.57 9.85 14.26
N GLU A 40 4.17 8.67 14.13
CA GLU A 40 5.45 8.48 13.47
C GLU A 40 5.20 8.05 12.03
N ASP A 41 5.63 8.86 11.07
CA ASP A 41 5.39 8.68 9.64
C ASP A 41 6.73 8.57 8.91
N VAL A 42 7.06 7.36 8.45
CA VAL A 42 8.37 7.02 7.88
C VAL A 42 8.17 6.42 6.49
N SER A 43 8.74 7.08 5.48
CA SER A 43 8.87 6.54 4.12
C SER A 43 10.24 5.94 3.91
N THR A 44 10.27 4.74 3.35
CA THR A 44 11.47 3.98 3.00
C THR A 44 11.33 3.42 1.59
N PRO A 45 12.42 3.37 0.80
CA PRO A 45 12.37 2.69 -0.48
C PRO A 45 12.10 1.19 -0.30
N LEU A 46 11.29 0.61 -1.19
CA LEU A 46 10.96 -0.80 -1.18
C LEU A 46 11.91 -1.52 -2.12
N PHE A 47 12.73 -2.41 -1.56
CA PHE A 47 13.66 -3.23 -2.32
C PHE A 47 13.14 -4.67 -2.43
N VAL A 48 13.46 -5.30 -3.55
CA VAL A 48 13.34 -6.74 -3.73
C VAL A 48 14.71 -7.31 -4.05
N GLU A 49 15.04 -8.44 -3.41
CA GLU A 49 16.28 -9.16 -3.68
C GLU A 49 16.16 -9.97 -4.98
N ILE A 50 17.06 -9.70 -5.91
CA ILE A 50 17.18 -10.41 -7.19
C ILE A 50 18.59 -10.98 -7.25
N ASP A 51 18.71 -12.27 -6.95
CA ASP A 51 19.99 -13.00 -6.93
C ASP A 51 20.98 -12.38 -5.93
N GLU A 52 21.93 -11.55 -6.36
CA GLU A 52 22.92 -10.86 -5.50
C GLU A 52 22.75 -9.33 -5.48
N ASP A 53 21.73 -8.81 -6.16
CA ASP A 53 21.46 -7.38 -6.31
C ASP A 53 20.11 -7.00 -5.67
N GLU A 54 20.06 -5.84 -5.01
CA GLU A 54 18.84 -5.24 -4.48
C GLU A 54 18.27 -4.25 -5.50
N PHE A 55 17.02 -4.45 -5.90
CA PHE A 55 16.35 -3.55 -6.84
C PHE A 55 15.24 -2.78 -6.14
N GLU A 56 15.28 -1.46 -6.25
CA GLU A 56 14.19 -0.59 -5.80
C GLU A 56 12.98 -0.80 -6.72
N VAL A 57 11.89 -1.29 -6.16
CA VAL A 57 10.64 -1.59 -6.87
C VAL A 57 9.50 -0.64 -6.51
N GLY A 58 9.75 0.33 -5.64
CA GLY A 58 8.81 1.38 -5.29
C GLY A 58 9.04 1.91 -3.89
N GLU A 59 7.96 2.21 -3.17
CA GLU A 59 8.01 2.87 -1.87
C GLU A 59 7.20 2.11 -0.81
N LYS A 60 7.75 2.04 0.40
CA LYS A 60 7.07 1.60 1.60
C LYS A 60 6.96 2.77 2.58
N ARG A 61 5.74 3.17 2.91
CA ARG A 61 5.43 4.13 3.96
C ARG A 61 4.81 3.43 5.16
N VAL A 62 5.33 3.70 6.35
CA VAL A 62 4.86 3.11 7.61
C VAL A 62 4.46 4.24 8.53
N VAL A 63 3.22 4.18 9.02
CA VAL A 63 2.65 5.15 9.95
C VAL A 63 2.32 4.42 11.23
N ASN A 64 3.09 4.69 12.28
CA ASN A 64 2.85 4.17 13.62
C ASN A 64 2.12 5.22 14.45
N PHE A 65 1.08 4.80 15.16
CA PHE A 65 0.34 5.69 16.05
C PHE A 65 -0.31 4.90 17.19
N SER A 66 -0.43 5.53 18.35
CA SER A 66 -1.10 4.91 19.51
C SER A 66 -2.39 5.63 19.82
N LEU A 67 -3.48 4.88 19.99
CA LEU A 67 -4.81 5.42 20.27
C LEU A 67 -5.56 4.52 21.26
N ASN A 68 -6.11 5.11 22.33
CA ASN A 68 -6.91 4.42 23.34
C ASN A 68 -6.26 3.15 23.95
N GLY A 69 -4.95 3.15 24.15
CA GLY A 69 -4.22 1.99 24.70
C GLY A 69 -3.99 0.85 23.69
N PHE A 70 -4.11 1.13 22.40
CA PHE A 70 -3.72 0.25 21.31
C PHE A 70 -2.65 0.95 20.46
N ASP A 71 -1.64 0.19 20.06
CA ASP A 71 -0.66 0.61 19.07
C ASP A 71 -1.14 0.15 17.69
N PHE A 72 -1.06 1.04 16.72
CA PHE A 72 -1.44 0.79 15.34
C PHE A 72 -0.25 1.03 14.43
N GLU A 73 -0.13 0.18 13.41
CA GLU A 73 0.87 0.27 12.36
C GLU A 73 0.12 0.21 11.02
N LEU A 74 0.04 1.34 10.34
CA LEU A 74 -0.51 1.44 9.00
C LEU A 74 0.67 1.42 8.01
N THR A 75 0.82 0.31 7.29
CA THR A 75 1.84 0.16 6.26
C THR A 75 1.23 0.28 4.88
N ARG A 76 1.72 1.21 4.07
CA ARG A 76 1.46 1.29 2.62
C ARG A 76 2.69 0.84 1.87
N LYS A 77 2.51 -0.07 0.93
CA LYS A 77 3.51 -0.50 -0.04
C LYS A 77 2.97 -0.16 -1.42
N SER A 78 3.73 0.61 -2.18
CA SER A 78 3.49 0.82 -3.59
C SER A 78 4.61 0.16 -4.36
N GLU A 79 4.24 -0.83 -5.16
CA GLU A 79 5.14 -1.48 -6.10
C GLU A 79 4.86 -0.89 -7.48
N GLU A 80 5.84 -0.20 -8.04
CA GLU A 80 5.81 0.34 -9.41
C GLU A 80 6.46 -0.64 -10.40
N PHE A 81 7.23 -1.59 -9.90
CA PHE A 81 7.92 -2.58 -10.70
C PHE A 81 7.58 -3.99 -10.23
N THR A 82 7.60 -4.94 -11.16
CA THR A 82 7.42 -6.35 -10.85
C THR A 82 8.52 -7.17 -11.49
N LEU A 83 8.87 -8.27 -10.83
CA LEU A 83 9.79 -9.26 -11.34
C LEU A 83 9.05 -10.24 -12.24
N GLN A 84 9.37 -10.23 -13.52
CA GLN A 84 8.93 -11.27 -14.44
C GLN A 84 10.12 -12.14 -14.88
N GLY A 85 9.84 -13.43 -15.09
CA GLY A 85 10.83 -14.42 -15.51
C GLY A 85 10.81 -15.69 -14.68
N ALA A 86 11.37 -16.77 -15.25
CA ALA A 86 11.55 -18.06 -14.57
C ALA A 86 13.01 -18.51 -14.70
N GLY A 87 13.58 -19.04 -13.62
CA GLY A 87 15.00 -19.43 -13.57
C GLY A 87 15.95 -18.22 -13.56
N HIS A 88 17.07 -18.31 -14.30
CA HIS A 88 18.15 -17.31 -14.33
C HIS A 88 17.88 -16.08 -15.24
N LYS A 89 16.65 -15.91 -15.74
CA LYS A 89 16.27 -14.75 -16.58
C LYS A 89 15.13 -14.01 -15.90
N LYS A 90 15.43 -13.40 -14.76
CA LYS A 90 14.53 -12.44 -14.12
C LYS A 90 14.86 -11.07 -14.70
N HIS A 91 13.83 -10.35 -15.14
CA HIS A 91 13.96 -8.96 -15.54
C HIS A 91 12.89 -8.13 -14.83
N VAL A 92 13.25 -6.89 -14.54
CA VAL A 92 12.35 -5.93 -13.88
C VAL A 92 11.47 -5.32 -14.98
N GLU A 93 10.15 -5.49 -14.85
CA GLU A 93 9.18 -4.80 -15.70
C GLU A 93 8.45 -3.73 -14.88
N ALA A 94 8.37 -2.53 -15.44
CA ALA A 94 7.50 -1.49 -14.89
C ALA A 94 6.04 -1.97 -14.96
N LEU A 95 5.35 -1.91 -13.83
CA LEU A 95 3.93 -2.14 -13.78
C LEU A 95 3.21 -1.01 -14.51
N LYS A 96 2.18 -1.36 -15.27
CA LYS A 96 1.34 -0.37 -15.96
C LYS A 96 0.56 0.50 -14.98
N THR A 97 0.26 -0.04 -13.80
CA THR A 97 -0.38 0.64 -12.67
C THR A 97 0.34 0.22 -11.39
N PRO A 98 0.65 1.17 -10.50
CA PRO A 98 1.31 0.85 -9.24
C PRO A 98 0.40 -0.07 -8.41
N ARG A 99 0.98 -1.15 -7.88
CA ARG A 99 0.28 -2.03 -6.95
C ARG A 99 0.38 -1.43 -5.56
N ILE A 100 -0.71 -0.84 -5.13
CA ILE A 100 -0.84 -0.28 -3.78
C ILE A 100 -1.47 -1.32 -2.86
N ASN A 101 -0.70 -1.74 -1.86
CA ASN A 101 -1.13 -2.60 -0.77
C ASN A 101 -1.06 -1.82 0.54
N ILE A 102 -2.19 -1.74 1.22
CA ILE A 102 -2.32 -1.05 2.50
C ILE A 102 -2.71 -2.10 3.54
N VAL A 103 -1.93 -2.18 4.60
CA VAL A 103 -2.15 -3.10 5.72
C VAL A 103 -2.21 -2.27 6.98
N LEU A 104 -3.33 -2.33 7.69
CA LEU A 104 -3.42 -1.83 9.04
C LEU A 104 -3.20 -2.99 10.00
N ARG A 105 -2.33 -2.79 10.97
CA ARG A 105 -2.13 -3.73 12.07
C ARG A 105 -2.44 -3.02 13.36
N LYS A 106 -3.07 -3.71 14.29
CA LYS A 106 -3.30 -3.24 15.65
C LYS A 106 -2.66 -4.19 16.64
N LYS A 107 -2.19 -3.65 17.74
CA LYS A 107 -1.60 -4.37 18.85
C LYS A 107 -2.16 -3.77 20.12
N ALA A 108 -2.67 -4.62 21.01
CA ALA A 108 -3.06 -4.16 22.34
C ALA A 108 -1.80 -3.81 23.14
N GLN A 109 -1.85 -2.75 23.97
CA GLN A 109 -0.73 -2.30 24.81
C GLN A 109 -0.02 -3.43 25.58
N PHE A 110 -0.76 -4.46 25.99
CA PHE A 110 -0.24 -5.59 26.78
C PHE A 110 0.01 -6.87 25.98
N SER A 111 -0.29 -6.86 24.67
CA SER A 111 -0.07 -8.00 23.78
C SER A 111 1.24 -7.82 23.02
N GLN A 112 1.93 -8.91 22.69
CA GLN A 112 3.05 -8.87 21.74
C GLN A 112 2.59 -9.11 20.30
N ASP A 113 1.39 -9.67 20.14
CA ASP A 113 0.83 -10.06 18.85
C ASP A 113 0.21 -8.89 18.10
N TRP A 114 0.69 -8.66 16.89
CA TRP A 114 0.10 -7.75 15.91
C TRP A 114 -1.02 -8.45 15.15
N GLN A 115 -2.22 -7.90 15.25
CA GLN A 115 -3.39 -8.36 14.51
C GLN A 115 -3.56 -7.52 13.25
N VAL A 116 -3.63 -8.18 12.09
CA VAL A 116 -4.02 -7.50 10.85
C VAL A 116 -5.49 -7.10 10.95
N VAL A 117 -5.77 -5.83 10.69
CA VAL A 117 -7.10 -5.27 10.58
C VAL A 117 -7.41 -5.19 9.09
N ASP A 118 -8.50 -5.84 8.70
CA ASP A 118 -8.94 -5.77 7.33
C ASP A 118 -9.49 -4.37 7.04
N LEU A 119 -8.92 -3.71 6.04
CA LEU A 119 -9.34 -2.38 5.61
C LEU A 119 -10.53 -2.45 4.65
N GLU A 120 -10.84 -3.61 4.07
CA GLU A 120 -12.01 -3.76 3.18
C GLU A 120 -13.33 -3.57 3.93
N ASP A 121 -13.35 -3.77 5.25
CA ASP A 121 -14.54 -3.51 6.10
C ASP A 121 -14.71 -2.00 6.45
N MET A 122 -13.71 -1.16 6.12
CA MET A 122 -13.73 0.28 6.42
C MET A 122 -14.16 1.17 5.25
N PHE A 123 -14.33 0.61 4.05
CA PHE A 123 -14.78 1.29 2.82
C PHE A 123 -16.08 0.69 2.28
#